data_AF-A0A4P2QDV4-F1
#
_entry.id   AF-A0A4P2QDV4-F1
#
_cell.length_a   1.000
_cell.length_b   1.000
_cell.length_c   1.000
_cell.angle_alpha   90.00
_cell.angle_beta   90.00
_cell.angle_gamma   90.00
#
_symmetry.space_group_name_H-M   'P 1'
#
loop_
_entity.id
_entity.type
_entity.pdbx_description
1 polymer ?
#
loop_
_entity_poly.entity_id
_entity_poly.type
_entity_poly.pdbx_seq_one_letter_code
_entity_poly.pdbx_strand_id
1 'polypeptide(L)'
;MVLVSNSSKIAVAGLRSTRLSVRSETSGPGARADVGRARSFLALRARMLSSPSLAGALQFMQVTTRPWEPHELTAWLHEHVVAPGWMKAPRAVREPGADVVALCGIEDRRREVAALAERARRRVALALLDFVAPNPEGGFLRAALYSARVRWSVAVDRAGWLPAPRESDFLSDVVLSLFAAEILSGAELYRSHMTVCAACGRVAFAQEARPRGAGCPRCDGEIKGQAL
;
A
#
# COMPACT_ATOMS: atom_id res chain seq x y z
N MET A 1 -26.90 -68.85 -57.99
CA MET A 1 -25.81 -69.56 -57.29
C MET A 1 -26.19 -69.62 -55.81
N VAL A 2 -26.58 -70.83 -55.35
CA VAL A 2 -26.39 -71.43 -54.01
C VAL A 2 -26.46 -70.48 -52.80
N LEU A 3 -27.60 -70.39 -52.09
CA LEU A 3 -28.02 -71.17 -50.89
C LEU A 3 -27.39 -70.71 -49.54
N VAL A 4 -28.27 -70.17 -48.68
CA VAL A 4 -28.55 -70.62 -47.28
C VAL A 4 -27.60 -70.25 -46.13
N SER A 5 -28.24 -69.95 -44.97
CA SER A 5 -27.79 -70.15 -43.58
C SER A 5 -26.82 -69.13 -42.97
N ASN A 6 -26.78 -68.88 -41.66
CA ASN A 6 -27.65 -69.15 -40.52
C ASN A 6 -27.09 -68.32 -39.34
N SER A 7 -27.98 -67.92 -38.42
CA SER A 7 -27.86 -67.99 -36.95
C SER A 7 -26.50 -67.92 -36.21
N SER A 8 -26.53 -67.10 -35.14
CA SER A 8 -26.04 -67.36 -33.77
C SER A 8 -24.61 -66.99 -33.31
N LYS A 9 -24.62 -66.10 -32.29
CA LYS A 9 -23.83 -66.08 -31.03
C LYS A 9 -22.49 -66.86 -30.97
N ILE A 10 -21.41 -66.13 -30.66
CA ILE A 10 -20.36 -66.57 -29.73
C ILE A 10 -19.92 -65.39 -28.85
N ALA A 11 -19.97 -65.60 -27.54
CA ALA A 11 -19.33 -64.76 -26.53
C ALA A 11 -17.89 -65.23 -26.31
N VAL A 12 -16.93 -64.31 -26.17
CA VAL A 12 -15.63 -64.61 -25.57
C VAL A 12 -15.19 -63.46 -24.64
N ALA A 13 -15.10 -63.85 -23.37
CA ALA A 13 -14.26 -63.36 -22.29
C ALA A 13 -13.33 -62.16 -22.53
N GLY A 14 -13.54 -61.13 -21.70
CA GLY A 14 -12.62 -60.83 -20.60
C GLY A 14 -11.18 -60.48 -20.96
N LEU A 15 -10.94 -59.21 -21.25
CA LEU A 15 -9.63 -58.58 -21.01
C LEU A 15 -9.82 -57.43 -20.03
N ARG A 16 -9.40 -57.68 -18.79
CA ARG A 16 -9.16 -56.67 -17.76
C ARG A 16 -8.20 -55.62 -18.32
N SER A 17 -8.72 -54.46 -18.69
CA SER A 17 -7.90 -53.27 -18.90
C SER A 17 -7.52 -52.72 -17.53
N THR A 18 -6.32 -53.06 -17.07
CA THR A 18 -5.63 -52.36 -15.98
C THR A 18 -5.37 -50.94 -16.46
N ARG A 19 -6.34 -50.05 -16.23
CA ARG A 19 -6.08 -48.60 -16.31
C ARG A 19 -5.10 -48.26 -15.20
N LEU A 20 -3.84 -48.13 -15.57
CA LEU A 20 -2.86 -47.37 -14.81
C LEU A 20 -3.49 -45.99 -14.56
N SER A 21 -3.94 -45.77 -13.32
CA SER A 21 -4.37 -44.46 -12.88
C SER A 21 -3.10 -43.59 -12.88
N VAL A 22 -2.94 -42.80 -13.94
CA VAL A 22 -2.06 -41.65 -13.89
C VAL A 22 -2.69 -40.73 -12.84
N ARG A 23 -2.15 -40.76 -11.62
CA ARG A 23 -2.36 -39.70 -10.63
C ARG A 23 -1.76 -38.44 -11.23
N SER A 24 -2.59 -37.72 -11.98
CA SER A 24 -2.32 -36.33 -12.27
C SER A 24 -2.49 -35.60 -10.95
N GLU A 25 -1.36 -35.28 -10.33
CA GLU A 25 -1.32 -34.34 -9.22
C GLU A 25 -1.90 -33.02 -9.73
N THR A 26 -3.18 -32.81 -9.42
CA THR A 26 -3.84 -31.53 -9.52
C THR A 26 -3.15 -30.58 -8.55
N SER A 27 -2.04 -29.98 -9.01
CA SER A 27 -1.50 -28.76 -8.43
C SER A 27 -2.63 -27.73 -8.47
N GLY A 28 -3.31 -27.59 -7.34
CA GLY A 28 -4.56 -26.87 -7.24
C GLY A 28 -4.41 -25.40 -7.65
N PRO A 29 -5.51 -24.73 -8.04
CA PRO A 29 -5.55 -23.29 -8.31
C PRO A 29 -4.90 -22.42 -7.22
N GLY A 30 -4.90 -22.87 -5.96
CA GLY A 30 -4.30 -22.18 -4.81
C GLY A 30 -2.77 -22.07 -4.87
N ALA A 31 -2.05 -23.14 -5.23
CA ALA A 31 -0.58 -23.13 -5.21
C ALA A 31 0.03 -22.14 -6.23
N ARG A 32 -0.62 -21.97 -7.39
CA ARG A 32 -0.21 -20.98 -8.40
C ARG A 32 -0.52 -19.54 -7.98
N ALA A 33 -1.64 -19.32 -7.28
CA ALA A 33 -2.00 -18.01 -6.75
C ALA A 33 -1.02 -17.57 -5.65
N ASP A 34 -0.60 -18.49 -4.78
CA ASP A 34 0.36 -18.22 -3.71
C ASP A 34 1.76 -17.87 -4.23
N VAL A 35 2.24 -18.58 -5.25
CA VAL A 35 3.53 -18.25 -5.91
C VAL A 35 3.48 -16.88 -6.58
N GLY A 36 2.37 -16.54 -7.26
CA GLY A 36 2.16 -15.22 -7.86
C GLY A 36 2.21 -14.09 -6.83
N ARG A 37 1.53 -14.29 -5.69
CA ARG A 37 1.48 -13.34 -4.57
C ARG A 37 2.84 -13.20 -3.86
N ALA A 38 3.58 -14.29 -3.70
CA ALA A 38 4.93 -14.23 -3.15
C ALA A 38 5.88 -13.42 -4.05
N ARG A 39 5.82 -13.65 -5.37
CA ARG A 39 6.62 -12.90 -6.34
C ARG A 39 6.26 -11.42 -6.39
N SER A 40 4.98 -11.09 -6.36
CA SER A 40 4.55 -9.68 -6.27
C SER A 40 5.04 -9.05 -4.97
N PHE A 41 4.95 -9.73 -3.83
CA PHE A 41 5.45 -9.20 -2.57
C PHE A 41 6.97 -8.94 -2.59
N LEU A 42 7.77 -9.82 -3.21
CA LEU A 42 9.20 -9.59 -3.41
C LEU A 42 9.48 -8.35 -4.29
N ALA A 43 8.72 -8.17 -5.37
CA ALA A 43 8.82 -6.99 -6.22
C ALA A 43 8.46 -5.71 -5.44
N LEU A 44 7.42 -5.75 -4.61
CA LEU A 44 7.06 -4.65 -3.72
C LEU A 44 8.17 -4.33 -2.73
N ARG A 45 8.72 -5.34 -2.05
CA ARG A 45 9.81 -5.16 -1.09
C ARG A 45 11.03 -4.50 -1.75
N ALA A 46 11.41 -4.93 -2.95
CA ALA A 46 12.50 -4.31 -3.70
C ALA A 46 12.22 -2.83 -4.02
N ARG A 47 10.99 -2.49 -4.42
CA ARG A 47 10.56 -1.09 -4.63
C ARG A 47 10.59 -0.27 -3.35
N MET A 48 10.10 -0.84 -2.24
CA MET A 48 10.08 -0.16 -0.95
C MET A 48 11.49 0.21 -0.48
N LEU A 49 12.45 -0.70 -0.64
CA LEU A 49 13.85 -0.49 -0.24
C LEU A 49 14.57 0.54 -1.11
N SER A 50 14.06 0.83 -2.31
CA SER A 50 14.67 1.76 -3.26
C SER A 50 13.92 3.09 -3.41
N SER A 51 12.82 3.28 -2.68
CA SER A 51 11.94 4.44 -2.82
C SER A 51 12.14 5.46 -1.68
N PRO A 52 12.84 6.58 -1.92
CA PRO A 52 12.99 7.63 -0.91
C PRO A 52 11.66 8.30 -0.56
N SER A 53 10.73 8.42 -1.52
CA SER A 53 9.40 8.97 -1.28
C SER A 53 8.58 8.07 -0.37
N LEU A 54 8.57 6.75 -0.61
CA LEU A 54 7.84 5.83 0.26
C LEU A 54 8.45 5.77 1.66
N ALA A 55 9.79 5.76 1.76
CA ALA A 55 10.47 5.78 3.06
C ALA A 55 10.03 6.99 3.90
N GLY A 56 10.02 8.18 3.32
CA GLY A 56 9.56 9.40 3.99
C GLY A 56 8.07 9.35 4.37
N ALA A 57 7.22 8.86 3.46
CA ALA A 57 5.79 8.73 3.72
C ALA A 57 5.49 7.73 4.86
N LEU A 58 6.20 6.60 4.88
CA LEU A 58 6.06 5.59 5.94
C LEU A 58 6.61 6.09 7.27
N GLN A 59 7.75 6.79 7.29
CA GLN A 59 8.29 7.39 8.50
C GLN A 59 7.31 8.41 9.10
N PHE A 60 6.68 9.24 8.26
CA PHE A 60 5.63 10.16 8.73
C PHE A 60 4.46 9.42 9.38
N MET A 61 4.05 8.29 8.79
CA MET A 61 2.94 7.46 9.25
C MET A 61 3.31 6.48 10.37
N GLN A 62 4.55 6.50 10.88
CA GLN A 62 4.92 5.69 12.02
C GLN A 62 4.13 6.12 13.26
N VAL A 63 3.40 5.17 13.83
CA VAL A 63 2.65 5.38 15.07
C VAL A 63 3.61 5.35 16.24
N THR A 64 3.96 6.54 16.74
CA THR A 64 4.78 6.77 17.92
C THR A 64 3.96 6.67 19.21
N THR A 65 4.61 6.54 20.37
CA THR A 65 3.95 6.62 21.69
C THR A 65 3.82 8.05 22.20
N ARG A 66 4.56 8.99 21.59
CA ARG A 66 4.54 10.41 21.92
C ARG A 66 4.16 11.26 20.69
N PRO A 67 3.61 12.47 20.89
CA PRO A 67 3.42 13.42 19.81
C PRO A 67 4.74 13.79 19.12
N TRP A 68 4.63 14.29 17.89
CA TRP A 68 5.77 14.86 17.18
C TRP A 68 6.18 16.19 17.78
N GLU A 69 7.48 16.35 17.98
CA GLU A 69 8.11 17.58 18.42
C GLU A 69 8.47 18.46 17.22
N PRO A 70 8.63 19.79 17.42
CA PRO A 70 9.04 20.75 16.40
C PRO A 70 10.22 20.32 15.52
N HIS A 71 11.31 19.87 16.16
CA HIS A 71 12.52 19.43 15.45
C HIS A 71 12.28 18.19 14.58
N GLU A 72 11.38 17.29 14.98
CA GLU A 72 11.06 16.08 14.19
C GLU A 72 10.32 16.44 12.90
N LEU A 73 9.37 17.38 12.96
CA LEU A 73 8.68 17.87 11.77
C LEU A 73 9.65 18.57 10.81
N THR A 74 10.52 19.44 11.34
CA THR A 74 11.52 20.14 10.54
C THR A 74 12.53 19.17 9.89
N ALA A 75 13.04 18.21 10.67
CA ALA A 75 13.95 17.19 10.18
C ALA A 75 13.28 16.34 9.09
N TRP A 76 12.04 15.89 9.31
CA TRP A 76 11.30 15.10 8.33
C TRP A 76 11.08 15.87 7.02
N LEU A 77 10.63 17.13 7.08
CA LEU A 77 10.44 17.97 5.89
C LEU A 77 11.74 18.13 5.12
N HIS A 78 12.83 18.41 5.83
CA HIS A 78 14.13 18.58 5.21
C HIS A 78 14.60 17.28 4.55
N GLU A 79 14.66 16.19 5.29
CA GLU A 79 15.21 14.91 4.85
C GLU A 79 14.40 14.26 3.72
N HIS A 80 13.07 14.31 3.79
CA HIS A 80 12.22 13.52 2.90
C HIS A 80 11.51 14.32 1.82
N VAL A 81 11.52 15.66 1.90
CA VAL A 81 10.81 16.51 0.94
C VAL A 81 11.73 17.53 0.29
N VAL A 82 12.52 18.26 1.07
CA VAL A 82 13.36 19.36 0.56
C VAL A 82 14.68 18.86 -0.02
N ALA A 83 15.47 18.10 0.75
CA ALA A 83 16.77 17.59 0.32
C ALA A 83 16.68 16.68 -0.93
N PRO A 84 15.64 15.83 -1.10
CA PRO A 84 15.42 15.10 -2.35
C PRO A 84 15.00 15.97 -3.55
N GLY A 85 14.68 17.25 -3.32
CA GLY A 85 14.29 18.19 -4.37
C GLY A 85 12.82 18.12 -4.79
N TRP A 86 11.93 17.54 -3.96
CA TRP A 86 10.49 17.46 -4.27
C TRP A 86 9.77 18.80 -4.08
N MET A 87 10.25 19.62 -3.15
CA MET A 87 9.68 20.92 -2.80
C MET A 87 10.77 21.88 -2.36
N LYS A 88 10.57 23.19 -2.53
CA LYS A 88 11.39 24.19 -1.84
C LYS A 88 11.12 24.14 -0.33
N ALA A 89 12.06 24.62 0.47
CA ALA A 89 11.87 24.73 1.91
C ALA A 89 10.67 25.66 2.22
N PRO A 90 9.60 25.14 2.83
CA PRO A 90 8.40 25.93 3.08
C PRO A 90 8.66 26.88 4.25
N ARG A 91 8.03 28.05 4.26
CA ARG A 91 8.12 28.98 5.39
C ARG A 91 7.20 28.62 6.55
N ALA A 92 6.11 27.95 6.23
CA ALA A 92 5.10 27.51 7.17
C ALA A 92 4.43 26.24 6.66
N VAL A 93 3.85 25.47 7.58
CA VAL A 93 3.10 24.25 7.31
C VAL A 93 1.66 24.47 7.74
N ARG A 94 0.73 23.91 6.98
CA ARG A 94 -0.70 24.02 7.25
C ARG A 94 -1.39 22.68 7.12
N GLU A 95 -2.48 22.52 7.86
CA GLU A 95 -3.35 21.36 7.79
C GLU A 95 -4.79 21.80 8.10
N PRO A 96 -5.82 21.30 7.40
CA PRO A 96 -7.20 21.69 7.68
C PRO A 96 -7.60 21.41 9.14
N GLY A 97 -8.15 22.42 9.80
CA GLY A 97 -8.54 22.36 11.20
C GLY A 97 -7.38 22.45 12.21
N ALA A 98 -6.15 22.70 11.76
CA ALA A 98 -5.01 23.06 12.61
C ALA A 98 -4.59 24.51 12.38
N ASP A 99 -3.92 25.09 13.36
CA ASP A 99 -3.25 26.39 13.18
C ASP A 99 -2.09 26.27 12.20
N VAL A 100 -1.85 27.34 11.44
CA VAL A 100 -0.67 27.43 10.57
C VAL A 100 0.58 27.53 11.42
N VAL A 101 1.54 26.63 11.18
CA VAL A 101 2.81 26.56 11.91
C VAL A 101 3.93 27.16 11.08
N ALA A 102 4.40 28.35 11.44
CA ALA A 102 5.62 28.90 10.87
C ALA A 102 6.84 28.06 11.27
N LEU A 103 7.73 27.77 10.33
CA LEU A 103 8.94 26.98 10.60
C LEU A 103 10.05 27.80 11.26
N CYS A 104 10.06 29.11 11.05
CA CYS A 104 10.95 30.00 11.78
C CYS A 104 10.51 30.08 13.25
N GLY A 105 11.39 29.74 14.19
CA GLY A 105 11.09 29.78 15.64
C GLY A 105 10.10 28.71 16.09
N ILE A 106 10.04 27.56 15.43
CA ILE A 106 9.06 26.50 15.69
C ILE A 106 9.20 25.82 17.08
N GLU A 107 10.34 25.98 17.75
CA GLU A 107 10.68 25.25 18.99
C GLU A 107 9.66 25.42 20.13
N ASP A 108 8.99 26.58 20.20
CA ASP A 108 7.99 26.88 21.23
C ASP A 108 6.57 26.41 20.86
N ARG A 109 6.36 25.89 19.63
CA ARG A 109 5.06 25.55 19.05
C ARG A 109 4.71 24.06 19.13
N ARG A 110 5.10 23.42 20.24
CA ARG A 110 4.99 21.96 20.42
C ARG A 110 3.56 21.45 20.27
N ARG A 111 2.58 22.16 20.85
CA ARG A 111 1.17 21.75 20.82
C ARG A 111 0.58 21.84 19.42
N GLU A 112 0.92 22.91 18.70
CA GLU A 112 0.47 23.15 17.33
C GLU A 112 1.08 22.15 16.37
N VAL A 113 2.38 21.85 16.50
CA VAL A 113 3.06 20.80 15.71
C VAL A 113 2.43 19.44 15.96
N ALA A 114 2.20 19.06 17.21
CA ALA A 114 1.55 17.81 17.57
C ALA A 114 0.16 17.69 16.92
N ALA A 115 -0.67 18.72 17.08
CA ALA A 115 -2.04 18.73 16.57
C ALA A 115 -2.09 18.78 15.02
N LEU A 116 -1.14 19.47 14.39
CA LEU A 116 -1.00 19.52 12.94
C LEU A 116 -0.59 18.16 12.37
N ALA A 117 0.42 17.52 12.96
CA ALA A 117 0.89 16.20 12.52
C ALA A 117 -0.18 15.11 12.73
N GLU A 118 -0.90 15.13 13.85
CA GLU A 118 -1.99 14.20 14.12
C GLU A 118 -3.13 14.31 13.09
N ARG A 119 -3.57 15.54 12.79
CA ARG A 119 -4.61 15.78 11.77
C ARG A 119 -4.16 15.35 10.39
N ALA A 120 -2.92 15.67 10.01
CA ALA A 120 -2.36 15.25 8.74
C ALA A 120 -2.32 13.73 8.61
N ARG A 121 -1.82 13.02 9.65
CA ARG A 121 -1.82 11.54 9.69
C ARG A 121 -3.21 10.96 9.57
N ARG A 122 -4.19 11.51 10.29
CA ARG A 122 -5.58 11.05 10.20
C ARG A 122 -6.12 11.18 8.79
N ARG A 123 -5.89 12.33 8.13
CA ARG A 123 -6.33 12.56 6.76
C ARG A 123 -5.63 11.65 5.75
N VAL A 124 -4.32 11.41 5.91
CA VAL A 124 -3.56 10.44 5.11
C VAL A 124 -4.12 9.03 5.31
N ALA A 125 -4.35 8.61 6.55
CA ALA A 125 -4.88 7.30 6.88
C ALA A 125 -6.25 7.06 6.24
N LEU A 126 -7.16 8.03 6.30
CA LEU A 126 -8.48 7.94 5.65
C LEU A 126 -8.37 7.79 4.13
N ALA A 127 -7.49 8.55 3.49
CA ALA A 127 -7.25 8.44 2.05
C ALA A 127 -6.66 7.07 1.65
N LEU A 128 -5.76 6.51 2.46
CA LEU A 128 -5.18 5.19 2.22
C LEU A 128 -6.16 4.06 2.55
N LEU A 129 -7.05 4.24 3.53
CA LEU A 129 -8.14 3.31 3.84
C LEU A 129 -9.12 3.21 2.67
N ASP A 130 -9.51 4.35 2.06
CA ASP A 130 -10.30 4.36 0.82
C ASP A 130 -9.57 3.59 -0.29
N PHE A 131 -8.28 3.86 -0.50
CA PHE A 131 -7.49 3.21 -1.54
C PHE A 131 -7.46 1.67 -1.44
N VAL A 132 -7.35 1.13 -0.22
CA VAL A 132 -7.33 -0.31 0.01
C VAL A 132 -8.72 -0.92 0.14
N ALA A 133 -9.81 -0.13 0.10
CA ALA A 133 -11.18 -0.63 0.19
C ALA A 133 -11.54 -1.55 -1.00
N PRO A 134 -12.60 -2.38 -0.91
CA PRO A 134 -12.99 -3.27 -2.00
C PRO A 134 -13.39 -2.50 -3.26
N ASN A 135 -14.08 -1.37 -3.07
CA ASN A 135 -14.52 -0.47 -4.12
C ASN A 135 -13.95 0.93 -3.81
N PRO A 136 -12.65 1.16 -4.07
CA PRO A 136 -12.01 2.42 -3.72
C PRO A 136 -12.57 3.54 -4.60
N GLU A 137 -12.92 4.67 -4.00
CA GLU A 137 -13.23 5.85 -4.79
C GLU A 137 -11.97 6.39 -5.44
N GLY A 138 -10.79 6.22 -4.83
CA GLY A 138 -9.50 6.64 -5.40
C GLY A 138 -9.34 8.16 -5.44
N GLY A 139 -10.03 8.87 -4.55
CA GLY A 139 -10.11 10.33 -4.55
C GLY A 139 -8.75 11.01 -4.44
N PHE A 140 -7.85 10.47 -3.62
CA PHE A 140 -6.54 11.08 -3.40
C PHE A 140 -5.60 10.98 -4.61
N LEU A 141 -5.63 9.87 -5.35
CA LEU A 141 -4.80 9.72 -6.57
C LEU A 141 -5.26 10.69 -7.66
N ARG A 142 -6.58 10.82 -7.85
CA ARG A 142 -7.15 11.84 -8.76
C ARG A 142 -6.76 13.25 -8.30
N ALA A 143 -6.89 13.55 -7.02
CA ALA A 143 -6.51 14.85 -6.48
C ALA A 143 -5.02 15.16 -6.70
N ALA A 144 -4.14 14.16 -6.53
CA ALA A 144 -2.70 14.31 -6.77
C ALA A 144 -2.39 14.62 -8.24
N LEU A 145 -3.03 13.92 -9.18
CA LEU A 145 -2.89 14.16 -10.62
C LEU A 145 -3.43 15.54 -11.02
N TYR A 146 -4.67 15.87 -10.65
CA TYR A 146 -5.31 17.12 -11.05
C TYR A 146 -4.68 18.37 -10.41
N SER A 147 -4.13 18.23 -9.20
CA SER A 147 -3.43 19.34 -8.53
C SER A 147 -1.95 19.42 -8.92
N ALA A 148 -1.49 18.57 -9.85
CA ALA A 148 -0.09 18.45 -10.26
C ALA A 148 0.88 18.26 -9.08
N ARG A 149 0.46 17.49 -8.07
CA ARG A 149 1.30 17.09 -6.91
C ARG A 149 2.20 15.91 -7.20
N VAL A 150 2.05 15.33 -8.39
CA VAL A 150 2.95 14.35 -8.96
C VAL A 150 3.26 14.78 -10.38
N ARG A 151 4.44 14.41 -10.86
CA ARG A 151 4.86 14.66 -12.24
C ARG A 151 5.46 13.41 -12.84
N TRP A 152 5.18 13.15 -14.11
CA TRP A 152 5.89 12.11 -14.84
C TRP A 152 7.31 12.59 -15.14
N SER A 153 8.29 11.73 -14.93
CA SER A 153 9.68 11.98 -15.26
C SER A 153 10.22 10.81 -16.06
N VAL A 154 10.97 11.13 -17.11
CA VAL A 154 11.74 10.16 -17.88
C VAL A 154 13.21 10.48 -17.61
N ALA A 155 13.81 9.80 -16.64
CA ALA A 155 15.26 9.80 -16.45
C ALA A 155 15.87 8.71 -17.34
N VAL A 156 17.17 8.84 -17.64
CA VAL A 156 17.93 7.98 -18.57
C VAL A 156 17.78 6.48 -18.27
N ASP A 157 17.53 6.15 -17.01
CA ASP A 157 17.48 4.81 -16.43
C ASP A 157 16.11 4.43 -15.83
N ARG A 158 15.17 5.38 -15.69
CA ARG A 158 13.81 5.10 -15.17
C ARG A 158 12.78 6.13 -15.62
N ALA A 159 11.67 5.63 -16.15
CA ALA A 159 10.44 6.41 -16.26
C ALA A 159 9.55 6.15 -15.04
N GLY A 160 9.00 7.20 -14.44
CA GLY A 160 8.14 7.04 -13.27
C GLY A 160 7.52 8.34 -12.79
N TRP A 161 6.56 8.21 -11.88
CA TRP A 161 5.98 9.34 -11.20
C TRP A 161 6.91 9.81 -10.08
N LEU A 162 7.13 11.11 -10.01
CA LEU A 162 7.87 11.77 -8.94
C LEU A 162 6.91 12.64 -8.12
N PRO A 163 7.12 12.75 -6.80
CA PRO A 163 6.42 13.75 -6.01
C PRO A 163 6.74 15.16 -6.52
N ALA A 164 5.72 16.02 -6.50
CA ALA A 164 5.83 17.44 -6.81
C ALA A 164 4.92 18.30 -5.90
N PRO A 165 4.98 18.11 -4.56
CA PRO A 165 4.22 18.95 -3.65
C PRO A 165 4.68 20.41 -3.70
N ARG A 166 3.78 21.32 -3.31
CA ARG A 166 4.01 22.76 -3.27
C ARG A 166 4.09 23.24 -1.83
N GLU A 167 4.78 24.35 -1.60
CA GLU A 167 4.89 24.98 -0.27
C GLU A 167 3.52 25.35 0.32
N SER A 168 2.53 25.58 -0.54
CA SER A 168 1.15 25.86 -0.14
C SER A 168 0.30 24.60 0.03
N ASP A 169 0.78 23.39 -0.26
CA ASP A 169 -0.02 22.19 -0.01
C ASP A 169 -0.20 21.96 1.51
N PHE A 170 -1.29 21.28 1.88
CA PHE A 170 -1.46 20.81 3.25
C PHE A 170 -0.44 19.71 3.55
N LEU A 171 -0.03 19.57 4.81
CA LEU A 171 0.93 18.54 5.20
C LEU A 171 0.47 17.14 4.79
N SER A 172 -0.83 16.84 4.95
CA SER A 172 -1.42 15.60 4.46
C SER A 172 -1.22 15.41 2.96
N ASP A 173 -1.37 16.48 2.17
CA ASP A 173 -1.29 16.44 0.72
C ASP A 173 0.17 16.28 0.25
N VAL A 174 1.12 16.86 0.99
CA VAL A 174 2.56 16.60 0.83
C VAL A 174 2.84 15.11 1.02
N VAL A 175 2.41 14.52 2.14
CA VAL A 175 2.61 13.08 2.42
C VAL A 175 1.90 12.19 1.40
N LEU A 176 0.67 12.54 1.01
CA LEU A 176 -0.09 11.80 -0.01
C LEU A 176 0.58 11.88 -1.38
N SER A 177 1.29 12.97 -1.71
CA SER A 177 2.05 13.05 -2.96
C SER A 177 3.20 12.02 -3.01
N LEU A 178 3.84 11.77 -1.86
CA LEU A 178 4.89 10.76 -1.73
C LEU A 178 4.35 9.35 -1.96
N PHE A 179 3.19 9.02 -1.38
CA PHE A 179 2.47 7.77 -1.66
C PHE A 179 1.99 7.68 -3.10
N ALA A 180 1.40 8.76 -3.64
CA ALA A 180 0.83 8.78 -4.98
C ALA A 180 1.88 8.50 -6.05
N ALA A 181 3.09 9.09 -5.94
CA ALA A 181 4.18 8.83 -6.86
C ALA A 181 4.51 7.34 -6.99
N GLU A 182 4.48 6.60 -5.89
CA GLU A 182 4.76 5.17 -5.91
C GLU A 182 3.57 4.32 -6.36
N ILE A 183 2.39 4.65 -5.84
CA ILE A 183 1.17 3.90 -6.14
C ILE A 183 0.79 4.04 -7.62
N LEU A 184 0.97 5.21 -8.23
CA LEU A 184 0.70 5.40 -9.66
C LEU A 184 1.60 4.56 -10.56
N SER A 185 2.80 4.18 -10.09
CA SER A 185 3.70 3.28 -10.81
C SER A 185 3.43 1.79 -10.59
N GLY A 186 2.43 1.42 -9.79
CA GLY A 186 2.11 0.03 -9.50
C GLY A 186 0.89 -0.19 -8.60
N ALA A 187 -0.25 0.41 -8.91
CA ALA A 187 -1.38 0.52 -7.98
C ALA A 187 -1.87 -0.84 -7.46
N GLU A 188 -1.95 -1.85 -8.33
CA GLU A 188 -2.41 -3.18 -7.96
C GLU A 188 -1.47 -3.89 -6.97
N LEU A 189 -0.16 -3.65 -7.12
CA LEU A 189 0.86 -4.17 -6.22
C LEU A 189 0.67 -3.62 -4.81
N TYR A 190 0.46 -2.31 -4.69
CA TYR A 190 0.20 -1.67 -3.41
C TYR A 190 -1.16 -2.09 -2.84
N ARG A 191 -2.22 -2.16 -3.66
CA ARG A 191 -3.55 -2.58 -3.20
C ARG A 191 -3.57 -4.01 -2.66
N SER A 192 -2.79 -4.91 -3.26
CA SER A 192 -2.76 -6.33 -2.87
C SER A 192 -2.03 -6.61 -1.55
N HIS A 193 -1.12 -5.74 -1.14
CA HIS A 193 -0.19 -5.98 -0.03
C HIS A 193 -0.21 -4.90 1.06
N MET A 194 -0.69 -3.68 0.75
CA MET A 194 -0.81 -2.59 1.72
C MET A 194 -1.97 -2.88 2.67
N THR A 195 -1.72 -2.63 3.95
CA THR A 195 -2.71 -2.65 5.01
C THR A 195 -2.62 -1.33 5.76
N VAL A 196 -3.76 -0.82 6.18
CA VAL A 196 -3.87 0.41 6.97
C VAL A 196 -4.73 0.11 8.18
N CYS A 197 -4.21 0.40 9.38
CA CYS A 197 -4.97 0.20 10.60
C CYS A 197 -6.08 1.25 10.71
N ALA A 198 -7.35 0.82 10.79
CA ALA A 198 -8.48 1.73 10.93
C ALA A 198 -8.45 2.54 12.24
N ALA A 199 -7.82 2.02 13.29
CA ALA A 199 -7.74 2.68 14.60
C ALA A 199 -6.65 3.75 14.67
N CYS A 200 -5.43 3.45 14.23
CA CYS A 200 -4.27 4.36 14.40
C CYS A 200 -3.63 4.82 13.09
N GLY A 201 -4.15 4.41 11.93
CA GLY A 201 -3.63 4.80 10.62
C GLY A 201 -2.29 4.18 10.23
N ARG A 202 -1.72 3.27 11.05
CA ARG A 202 -0.46 2.59 10.75
C ARG A 202 -0.53 1.89 9.39
N VAL A 203 0.41 2.22 8.51
CA VAL A 203 0.59 1.57 7.21
C VAL A 203 1.59 0.43 7.35
N ALA A 204 1.25 -0.75 6.85
CA ALA A 204 2.12 -1.92 6.82
C ALA A 204 1.92 -2.72 5.54
N PHE A 205 2.90 -3.55 5.18
CA PHE A 205 2.84 -4.41 4.01
C PHE A 205 2.96 -5.87 4.42
N ALA A 206 2.08 -6.71 3.88
CA ALA A 206 2.05 -8.12 4.18
C ALA A 206 2.00 -8.97 2.90
N GLN A 207 2.70 -10.11 2.93
CA GLN A 207 2.63 -11.10 1.87
C GLN A 207 1.22 -11.72 1.83
N GLU A 208 0.68 -12.06 2.99
CA GLU A 208 -0.67 -12.58 3.16
C GLU A 208 -1.69 -11.45 3.34
N ALA A 209 -2.90 -11.65 2.80
CA ALA A 209 -3.98 -10.69 2.97
C ALA A 209 -4.42 -10.70 4.43
N ARG A 210 -4.27 -9.57 5.12
CA ARG A 210 -4.85 -9.43 6.46
C ARG A 210 -6.36 -9.17 6.34
N PRO A 211 -7.19 -9.72 7.24
CA PRO A 211 -8.62 -9.42 7.25
C PRO A 211 -8.86 -7.91 7.26
N ARG A 212 -9.77 -7.44 6.39
CA ARG A 212 -10.17 -6.03 6.33
C ARG A 212 -10.81 -5.68 7.68
N GLY A 213 -10.19 -4.78 8.44
CA GLY A 213 -10.64 -4.40 9.79
C GLY A 213 -9.79 -4.94 10.94
N ALA A 214 -8.82 -5.83 10.70
CA ALA A 214 -7.85 -6.19 11.72
C ALA A 214 -7.05 -4.93 12.15
N GLY A 215 -6.91 -4.70 13.45
CA GLY A 215 -6.06 -3.65 13.98
C GLY A 215 -4.59 -3.92 13.65
N CYS A 216 -3.69 -2.97 13.87
CA CYS A 216 -2.27 -3.31 13.85
C CYS A 216 -1.91 -4.10 15.14
N PRO A 217 -0.80 -4.86 15.20
CA PRO A 217 -0.46 -5.65 16.39
C PRO A 217 -0.43 -4.83 17.69
N ARG A 218 -0.16 -3.53 17.60
CA ARG A 218 -0.27 -2.60 18.73
C ARG A 218 -1.72 -2.45 19.21
N CYS A 219 -2.64 -2.10 18.31
CA CYS A 219 -4.06 -1.95 18.64
C CYS A 219 -4.72 -3.30 19.01
N ASP A 220 -4.34 -4.39 18.33
CA ASP A 220 -4.85 -5.74 18.64
C ASP A 220 -4.38 -6.24 20.01
N GLY A 221 -3.16 -5.86 20.42
CA GLY A 221 -2.61 -6.17 21.74
C GLY A 221 -3.22 -5.33 22.87
N GLU A 222 -3.52 -4.05 22.61
CA GLU A 222 -4.16 -3.14 23.57
C GLU A 222 -5.62 -3.59 23.89
N ILE A 223 -6.37 -4.13 22.93
CA ILE A 223 -7.73 -4.65 23.15
C ILE A 223 -7.74 -5.88 24.07
N LYS A 224 -6.71 -6.74 24.01
CA LYS A 224 -6.58 -7.88 24.92
C LYS A 224 -6.21 -7.47 26.36
N GLY A 225 -5.63 -6.28 26.55
CA GLY A 225 -5.23 -5.77 27.86
C GLY A 225 -6.31 -4.98 28.61
N GLN A 226 -7.41 -4.61 27.94
CA GLN A 226 -8.55 -3.89 28.54
C GLN A 226 -9.75 -4.79 28.86
N ALA A 227 -9.65 -6.09 28.54
CA ALA A 227 -10.64 -7.10 28.91
C ALA A 227 -10.15 -7.90 30.14
N LEU A 228 -9.97 -7.22 31.26
CA LEU A 228 -9.85 -7.80 32.61
C LEU A 228 -10.42 -6.82 33.63
#